data_AF-A0A1M6A0F7-F1
#
_entry.id   AF-A0A1M6A0F7-F1
#
_cell.length_a   1.000
_cell.length_b   1.000
_cell.length_c   1.000
_cell.angle_alpha   90.00
_cell.angle_beta   90.00
_cell.angle_gamma   90.00
#
_symmetry.space_group_name_H-M   'P 1'
#
loop_
_entity.id
_entity.type
_entity.pdbx_description
1 polymer ?
#
loop_
_entity_poly.entity_id
_entity_poly.type
_entity_poly.pdbx_seq_one_letter_code
_entity_poly.pdbx_strand_id
1 'polypeptide(L)'
;MYLLRDVDRGDDLLGWTPNAALPEIVGQGRTPLTISEGISWLLQDPSSLEPNRCFMCVGSRKAAARGVDARAPAIWISRGTGRDGQARRDAPKVGWCWAGNNHAWLGFASTSGRD
;
A
#
# COMPACT_ATOMS: atom_id res chain seq x y z
N MET A 1 -20.22 -6.21 -2.18
CA MET A 1 -19.16 -6.16 -3.20
C MET A 1 -19.37 -4.86 -3.95
N TYR A 2 -18.29 -4.10 -4.23
CA TYR A 2 -18.32 -2.81 -4.92
C TYR A 2 -17.18 -2.76 -5.95
N LEU A 3 -17.30 -1.88 -6.94
CA LEU A 3 -16.28 -1.67 -7.98
C LEU A 3 -15.29 -0.59 -7.55
N LEU A 4 -14.00 -0.83 -7.77
CA LEU A 4 -12.96 0.19 -7.70
C LEU A 4 -12.69 0.74 -9.09
N ARG A 5 -12.63 2.06 -9.24
CA ARG A 5 -12.36 2.72 -10.52
C ARG A 5 -10.95 3.25 -10.61
N ASP A 6 -10.30 3.01 -11.75
CA ASP A 6 -8.98 3.57 -12.06
C ASP A 6 -8.00 3.31 -10.91
N VAL A 7 -7.79 2.04 -10.57
CA VAL A 7 -6.87 1.68 -9.48
C VAL A 7 -5.43 1.97 -9.92
N ASP A 8 -4.70 2.72 -9.10
CA ASP A 8 -3.30 3.04 -9.32
C ASP A 8 -2.47 2.49 -8.15
N ARG A 9 -1.29 1.94 -8.46
CA ARG A 9 -0.32 1.45 -7.48
C ARG A 9 0.37 2.57 -6.71
N GLY A 10 0.39 3.79 -7.26
CA GLY A 10 1.05 4.98 -6.73
C GLY A 10 2.55 4.99 -6.95
N ASP A 11 3.00 4.59 -8.15
CA ASP A 11 4.42 4.54 -8.54
C ASP A 11 5.03 5.95 -8.68
N ASP A 12 4.21 6.98 -8.86
CA ASP A 12 4.61 8.41 -8.90
C ASP A 12 5.11 8.92 -7.55
N LEU A 13 4.65 8.30 -6.45
CA LEU A 13 5.02 8.65 -5.07
C LEU A 13 6.10 7.74 -4.48
N LEU A 14 6.84 7.00 -5.31
CA LEU A 14 7.98 6.20 -4.83
C LEU A 14 9.02 7.09 -4.12
N GLY A 15 9.52 6.63 -2.97
CA GLY A 15 10.46 7.39 -2.15
C GLY A 15 9.80 8.47 -1.28
N TRP A 16 8.48 8.60 -1.30
CA TRP A 16 7.76 9.44 -0.35
C TRP A 16 7.54 8.71 0.99
N THR A 17 7.27 9.49 2.04
CA THR A 17 6.83 8.94 3.32
C THR A 17 5.30 8.80 3.35
N PRO A 18 4.73 7.83 4.08
CA PRO A 18 3.27 7.73 4.21
C PRO A 18 2.58 8.98 4.76
N ASN A 19 3.27 9.78 5.59
CA ASN A 19 2.73 11.06 6.06
C ASN A 19 2.68 12.12 4.96
N ALA A 20 3.63 12.13 4.01
CA ALA A 20 3.63 13.06 2.89
C ALA A 20 2.71 12.60 1.75
N ALA A 21 2.64 11.29 1.48
CA ALA A 21 1.86 10.73 0.38
C ALA A 21 0.34 10.85 0.58
N LEU A 22 -0.16 10.66 1.81
CA LEU A 22 -1.60 10.72 2.07
C LEU A 22 -2.26 12.07 1.66
N PRO A 23 -1.76 13.24 2.09
CA PRO A 23 -2.36 14.51 1.67
C PRO A 23 -2.21 14.76 0.16
N GLU A 24 -1.13 14.27 -0.46
CA GLU A 24 -0.94 14.36 -1.92
C GLU A 24 -2.00 13.57 -2.68
N ILE A 25 -2.22 12.29 -2.32
CA ILE A 25 -3.26 11.44 -2.92
C ILE A 25 -4.64 12.11 -2.83
N VAL A 26 -4.97 12.66 -1.67
CA VAL A 26 -6.24 13.35 -1.45
C VAL A 26 -6.30 14.66 -2.26
N GLY A 27 -5.20 15.40 -2.34
CA GLY A 27 -5.07 16.61 -3.15
C GLY A 27 -5.26 16.34 -4.65
N GLN A 28 -4.87 15.17 -5.13
CA GLN A 28 -5.14 14.68 -6.49
C GLN A 28 -6.60 14.23 -6.71
N GLY A 29 -7.48 14.37 -5.70
CA GLY A 29 -8.87 13.93 -5.77
C GLY A 29 -9.04 12.41 -5.69
N ARG A 30 -7.98 11.68 -5.31
CA ARG A 30 -7.99 10.23 -5.19
C ARG A 30 -8.21 9.83 -3.74
N THR A 31 -8.58 8.57 -3.53
CA THR A 31 -8.74 8.01 -2.19
C THR A 31 -7.81 6.81 -2.03
N PRO A 32 -7.07 6.70 -0.92
CA PRO A 32 -6.14 5.58 -0.74
C PRO A 32 -6.92 4.26 -0.59
N LEU A 33 -6.31 3.17 -1.05
CA LEU A 33 -6.85 1.83 -0.88
C LEU A 33 -6.69 1.36 0.57
N THR A 34 -7.64 0.56 1.01
CA THR A 34 -7.57 -0.29 2.20
C THR A 34 -6.85 -1.59 1.89
N ILE A 35 -6.39 -2.31 2.92
CA ILE A 35 -5.75 -3.63 2.75
C ILE A 35 -6.69 -4.63 2.10
N SER A 36 -7.98 -4.63 2.46
CA SER A 36 -8.97 -5.54 1.86
C SER A 36 -9.14 -5.27 0.37
N GLU A 37 -9.13 -4.01 -0.04
CA GLU A 37 -9.18 -3.63 -1.45
C GLU A 37 -7.89 -4.00 -2.19
N GLY A 38 -6.72 -3.73 -1.61
CA GLY A 38 -5.44 -4.16 -2.18
C GLY A 38 -5.35 -5.67 -2.38
N ILE A 39 -5.80 -6.47 -1.41
CA ILE A 39 -5.88 -7.93 -1.55
C ILE A 39 -6.88 -8.31 -2.65
N SER A 40 -8.06 -7.69 -2.69
CA SER A 40 -9.09 -7.99 -3.69
C SER A 40 -8.64 -7.65 -5.11
N TRP A 41 -7.85 -6.59 -5.27
CA TRP A 41 -7.21 -6.23 -6.53
C TRP A 41 -6.19 -7.29 -6.95
N LEU A 42 -5.29 -7.70 -6.05
CA LEU A 42 -4.26 -8.70 -6.37
C LEU A 42 -4.79 -10.11 -6.65
N LEU A 43 -5.96 -10.46 -6.13
CA LEU A 43 -6.63 -11.71 -6.49
C LEU A 43 -7.13 -11.70 -7.95
N GLN A 44 -7.40 -10.52 -8.51
CA GLN A 44 -7.88 -10.36 -9.89
C GLN A 44 -6.73 -10.07 -10.86
N ASP A 45 -5.76 -9.27 -10.43
CA ASP A 45 -4.54 -8.95 -11.18
C ASP A 45 -3.30 -9.13 -10.31
N PRO A 46 -2.79 -10.38 -10.20
CA PRO A 46 -1.58 -10.66 -9.45
C PRO A 46 -0.33 -9.95 -9.99
N SER A 47 -0.32 -9.56 -11.29
CA SER A 47 0.82 -8.91 -11.92
C SER A 47 1.08 -7.49 -11.39
N SER A 48 0.07 -6.88 -10.76
CA SER A 48 0.21 -5.60 -10.08
C SER A 48 1.17 -5.63 -8.86
N LEU A 49 1.54 -6.82 -8.35
CA LEU A 49 2.56 -6.99 -7.31
C LEU A 49 3.84 -7.60 -7.87
N GLU A 50 4.90 -6.80 -7.96
CA GLU A 50 6.19 -7.22 -8.52
C GLU A 50 7.35 -6.97 -7.56
N PRO A 51 8.47 -7.72 -7.69
CA PRO A 51 9.67 -7.44 -6.93
C PRO A 51 10.14 -6.00 -7.12
N ASN A 52 10.34 -5.29 -6.01
CA ASN A 52 10.68 -3.86 -5.97
C ASN A 52 9.62 -2.89 -6.52
N ARG A 53 8.42 -3.39 -6.84
CA ARG A 53 7.26 -2.60 -7.28
C ARG A 53 6.02 -3.10 -6.55
N CYS A 54 5.96 -2.76 -5.27
CA CYS A 54 4.91 -3.13 -4.33
C CYS A 54 4.17 -1.87 -3.85
N PHE A 55 3.22 -1.97 -2.91
CA PHE A 55 2.45 -0.79 -2.49
C PHE A 55 1.94 -0.82 -1.06
N MET A 56 1.75 0.39 -0.52
CA MET A 56 1.08 0.65 0.74
C MET A 56 -0.41 0.89 0.52
N CYS A 57 -1.23 0.48 1.50
CA CYS A 57 -2.67 0.69 1.55
C CYS A 57 -2.99 1.61 2.75
N VAL A 58 -2.63 2.89 2.63
CA VAL A 58 -2.70 3.86 3.74
C VAL A 58 -4.14 4.20 4.15
N GLY A 59 -5.15 3.81 3.36
CA GLY A 59 -6.56 3.91 3.74
C GLY A 59 -6.95 3.00 4.92
N SER A 60 -6.12 2.02 5.27
CA SER A 60 -6.31 1.17 6.46
C SER A 60 -5.61 1.69 7.72
N ARG A 61 -5.01 2.89 7.69
CA ARG A 61 -4.48 3.51 8.91
C ARG A 61 -5.63 3.85 9.84
N LYS A 62 -5.55 3.39 11.09
CA LYS A 62 -6.59 3.67 12.10
C LYS A 62 -6.58 5.15 12.47
N ALA A 63 -7.74 5.73 12.70
CA ALA A 63 -7.84 7.03 13.35
C ALA A 63 -7.23 6.95 14.77
N ALA A 64 -6.58 8.02 15.19
CA ALA A 64 -5.96 8.18 16.49
C ALA A 64 -6.28 9.57 17.06
N ALA A 65 -6.06 9.77 18.36
CA ALA A 65 -6.35 11.04 19.04
C ALA A 65 -5.63 12.26 18.41
N ARG A 66 -4.53 12.04 17.67
CA ARG A 66 -3.77 13.08 16.95
C ARG A 66 -3.54 12.69 15.49
N GLY A 67 -4.62 12.43 14.75
CA GLY A 67 -4.57 12.10 13.32
C GLY A 67 -4.76 10.61 13.05
N VAL A 68 -3.77 9.97 12.44
CA VAL A 68 -3.81 8.55 12.06
C VAL A 68 -2.61 7.78 12.61
N ASP A 69 -2.81 6.48 12.84
CA ASP A 69 -1.79 5.55 13.35
C ASP A 69 -0.49 5.63 12.53
N ALA A 70 0.65 5.53 13.21
CA ALA A 70 1.97 5.62 12.59
C ALA A 70 2.33 4.37 11.75
N ARG A 71 1.58 3.28 11.85
CA ARG A 71 1.77 2.08 11.03
C ARG A 71 0.97 2.22 9.76
N ALA A 72 1.67 2.35 8.64
CA ALA A 72 1.11 2.37 7.30
C ALA A 72 1.02 0.93 6.76
N PRO A 73 -0.18 0.34 6.62
CA PRO A 73 -0.31 -1.02 6.11
C PRO A 73 0.19 -1.14 4.67
N ALA A 74 0.78 -2.28 4.33
CA ALA A 74 1.36 -2.51 3.00
C ALA A 74 1.30 -3.98 2.59
N ILE A 75 1.41 -4.21 1.28
CA ILE A 75 1.51 -5.52 0.65
C ILE A 75 2.79 -5.57 -0.17
N TRP A 76 3.62 -6.58 0.05
CA TRP A 76 4.88 -6.71 -0.69
C TRP A 76 5.41 -8.13 -0.80
N ILE A 77 6.38 -8.32 -1.69
CA ILE A 77 7.08 -9.60 -1.85
C ILE A 77 8.22 -9.69 -0.83
N SER A 78 8.24 -10.76 -0.04
CA SER A 78 9.29 -11.02 0.93
C SER A 78 10.60 -11.42 0.26
N ARG A 79 11.73 -10.95 0.81
CA ARG A 79 13.07 -11.48 0.47
C ARG A 79 13.45 -12.72 1.27
N GLY A 80 12.57 -13.23 2.13
CA GLY A 80 12.81 -14.41 2.96
C GLY A 80 13.86 -14.19 4.07
N THR A 81 13.94 -12.98 4.61
CA THR A 81 14.92 -12.61 5.65
C THR A 81 14.25 -12.35 7.01
N GLY A 82 15.02 -12.40 8.08
CA GLY A 82 14.53 -12.12 9.43
C GLY A 82 13.39 -13.05 9.84
N ARG A 83 12.27 -12.48 10.32
CA ARG A 83 11.09 -13.24 10.78
C ARG A 83 10.38 -13.99 9.64
N ASP A 84 10.56 -13.58 8.39
CA ASP A 84 9.91 -14.24 7.26
C ASP A 84 10.54 -15.61 6.98
N GLY A 85 11.86 -15.73 7.17
CA GLY A 85 12.62 -16.95 6.91
C GLY A 85 12.74 -17.31 5.42
N GLN A 86 13.74 -18.13 5.08
CA GLN A 86 14.06 -18.45 3.69
C GLN A 86 12.90 -19.14 2.95
N ALA A 87 12.08 -19.93 3.67
CA ALA A 87 10.91 -20.61 3.11
C ALA A 87 9.81 -19.66 2.60
N ARG A 88 9.86 -18.37 2.94
CA ARG A 88 8.93 -17.34 2.46
C ARG A 88 9.56 -16.37 1.47
N ARG A 89 10.75 -16.66 0.96
CA ARG A 89 11.33 -15.88 -0.15
C ARG A 89 10.36 -15.87 -1.32
N ASP A 90 10.19 -14.70 -1.94
CA ASP A 90 9.31 -14.44 -3.08
C ASP A 90 7.81 -14.58 -2.79
N ALA A 91 7.41 -14.81 -1.53
CA ALA A 91 6.00 -14.86 -1.15
C ALA A 91 5.40 -13.45 -0.94
N PRO A 92 4.15 -13.19 -1.40
CA PRO A 92 3.43 -11.98 -1.04
C PRO A 92 3.10 -11.99 0.46
N LYS A 93 3.20 -10.83 1.10
CA LYS A 93 2.88 -10.66 2.51
C LYS A 93 2.15 -9.35 2.78
N VAL A 94 1.37 -9.38 3.84
CA VAL A 94 0.73 -8.21 4.44
C VAL A 94 1.51 -7.82 5.69
N GLY A 95 1.80 -6.54 5.84
CA GLY A 95 2.42 -6.00 7.03
C GLY A 95 2.29 -4.48 7.06
N TRP A 96 3.29 -3.78 7.61
CA TRP A 96 3.25 -2.32 7.68
C TRP A 96 4.66 -1.70 7.73
N CYS A 97 4.73 -0.42 7.35
CA CYS A 97 5.90 0.45 7.47
C CYS A 97 5.61 1.60 8.45
N TRP A 98 6.65 2.23 8.99
CA TRP A 98 6.47 3.43 9.82
C TRP A 98 6.16 4.65 8.93
N ALA A 99 5.26 5.50 9.38
CA ALA A 99 4.73 6.60 8.58
C ALA A 99 5.74 7.72 8.24
N GLY A 100 6.89 7.75 8.93
CA GLY A 100 8.02 8.62 8.61
C GLY A 100 9.08 7.98 7.70
N ASN A 101 8.96 6.69 7.37
CA ASN A 101 9.94 6.00 6.54
C ASN A 101 9.58 6.16 5.06
N ASN A 102 10.59 6.34 4.21
CA ASN A 102 10.43 6.28 2.76
C ASN A 102 10.93 4.96 2.19
N HIS A 103 10.36 4.56 1.06
CA HIS A 103 10.73 3.36 0.34
C HIS A 103 10.63 3.61 -1.17
N ALA A 104 11.74 3.46 -1.89
CA ALA A 104 11.77 3.60 -3.36
C ALA A 104 11.13 2.42 -4.12
N TRP A 105 10.58 1.44 -3.40
CA TRP A 105 10.00 0.20 -3.94
C TRP A 105 8.55 -0.05 -3.48
N LEU A 106 7.99 0.87 -2.68
CA LEU A 106 6.59 0.84 -2.23
C LEU A 106 5.88 2.11 -2.69
N GLY A 107 4.96 1.97 -3.63
CA GLY A 107 4.01 3.02 -3.99
C GLY A 107 2.90 3.16 -2.95
N PHE A 108 1.93 4.02 -3.23
CA PHE A 108 0.77 4.26 -2.37
C PHE A 108 -0.52 4.06 -3.16
N ALA A 109 -1.12 2.89 -3.00
CA ALA A 109 -2.21 2.48 -3.87
C ALA A 109 -3.48 3.30 -3.59
N SER A 110 -4.15 3.73 -4.65
CA SER A 110 -5.30 4.64 -4.59
C SER A 110 -6.30 4.38 -5.72
N THR A 111 -7.53 4.86 -5.53
CA THR A 111 -8.64 4.73 -6.49
C THR A 111 -9.32 6.08 -6.69
N SER A 112 -9.87 6.29 -7.89
CA SER A 112 -10.71 7.47 -8.18
C SER A 112 -12.14 7.34 -7.64
N GLY A 113 -12.61 6.12 -7.33
CA GLY A 113 -13.99 5.92 -6.89
C GLY A 113 -14.33 4.50 -6.41
N ARG A 114 -15.50 4.39 -5.78
CA ARG A 114 -16.14 3.15 -5.29
C ARG A 114 -17.63 3.18 -5.65
N ASP A 115 -18.12 2.14 -6.31
CA ASP A 115 -19.56 1.97 -6.65
C ASP A 115 -20.18 0.70 -6.09
#